data_AF-A0A2V5QPC6-F1
#
_entry.id   AF-A0A2V5QPC6-F1
#
_cell.length_a   1.000
_cell.length_b   1.000
_cell.length_c   1.000
_cell.angle_alpha   90.00
_cell.angle_beta   90.00
_cell.angle_gamma   90.00
#
_symmetry.space_group_name_H-M   'P 1'
#
loop_
_entity.id
_entity.type
_entity.pdbx_description
1 polymer ?
#
loop_
_entity_poly.entity_id
_entity_poly.type
_entity_poly.pdbx_seq_one_letter_code
_entity_poly.pdbx_strand_id
1 'polypeptide(L)'
;LEKKSDRAGALATFYKILEDEARPDQQRELFWYYKAGFNAGRLLEEDSKWESAAAIYDKLAAAGGSRSEEAKARLNSLRLEHFLWTD
;
A
#
# COMPACT_ATOMS: atom_id res chain seq x y z
N LEU A 1 -0.02 5.50 -47.95
CA LEU A 1 -0.97 4.97 -46.93
C LEU A 1 -0.46 3.61 -46.38
N GLU A 2 0.82 3.52 -46.03
CA GLU A 2 1.49 2.27 -45.65
C GLU A 2 1.63 2.14 -44.12
N LYS A 3 0.51 2.30 -43.40
CA LYS A 3 0.44 2.11 -41.95
C LYS A 3 -0.35 0.84 -41.58
N LYS A 4 -0.21 -0.23 -42.38
CA LYS A 4 -0.47 -1.61 -41.91
C LYS A 4 0.79 -2.07 -41.19
N SER A 5 1.14 -1.41 -40.09
CA SER A 5 0.69 -1.82 -38.76
C SER A 5 1.38 -3.13 -38.40
N ASP A 6 2.61 -3.01 -37.92
CA ASP A 6 3.28 -4.07 -37.17
C ASP A 6 2.49 -4.31 -35.86
N ARG A 7 1.35 -4.94 -36.06
CA ARG A 7 0.38 -5.23 -35.01
C ARG A 7 0.95 -6.26 -34.05
N ALA A 8 1.81 -7.15 -34.54
CA ALA A 8 2.49 -8.14 -33.73
C ALA A 8 3.51 -7.49 -32.78
N GLY A 9 4.35 -6.58 -33.27
CA GLY A 9 5.30 -5.82 -32.46
C GLY A 9 4.61 -4.90 -31.45
N ALA A 10 3.51 -4.27 -31.85
CA ALA A 10 2.67 -3.49 -30.93
C ALA A 10 2.07 -4.38 -29.81
N LEU A 11 1.54 -5.55 -30.16
CA LEU A 11 0.95 -6.48 -29.19
C LEU A 11 1.99 -7.03 -28.20
N ALA A 12 3.18 -7.40 -28.69
CA ALA A 12 4.29 -7.83 -27.85
C ALA A 12 4.75 -6.73 -26.88
N THR A 13 4.76 -5.49 -27.34
CA THR A 13 5.08 -4.32 -26.50
C THR A 13 4.03 -4.12 -25.41
N PHE A 14 2.73 -4.28 -25.73
CA PHE A 14 1.66 -4.18 -24.73
C PHE A 14 1.72 -5.29 -23.68
N TYR A 15 2.00 -6.54 -24.07
CA TYR A 15 2.18 -7.63 -23.11
C TYR A 15 3.36 -7.36 -22.19
N LYS A 16 4.48 -6.87 -22.72
CA LYS A 16 5.65 -6.53 -21.91
C LYS A 16 5.32 -5.46 -20.87
N ILE A 17 4.52 -4.45 -21.19
CA ILE A 17 4.06 -3.42 -20.24
C ILE A 17 3.10 -3.99 -19.19
N LEU A 18 2.25 -4.95 -19.56
CA LEU A 18 1.32 -5.60 -18.63
C LEU A 18 2.02 -6.58 -17.68
N GLU A 19 3.07 -7.25 -18.16
CA GLU A 19 3.91 -8.18 -17.40
C GLU A 19 5.01 -7.47 -16.59
N ASP A 20 5.29 -6.20 -16.88
CA ASP A 20 6.21 -5.38 -16.08
C ASP A 20 5.52 -5.01 -14.75
N GLU A 21 5.75 -5.85 -13.73
CA GLU A 21 5.31 -5.65 -12.35
C GLU A 21 5.91 -4.37 -11.71
N ALA A 22 6.88 -3.74 -12.36
CA ALA A 22 7.44 -2.46 -11.95
C ALA A 22 6.79 -1.31 -12.71
N ARG A 23 5.48 -1.08 -12.54
CA ARG A 23 4.91 0.19 -13.00
C ARG A 23 5.53 1.32 -12.16
N PRO A 24 6.13 2.35 -12.77
CA PRO A 24 6.64 3.54 -12.05
C PRO A 24 5.53 4.33 -11.32
N ASP A 25 4.27 3.91 -11.52
CA ASP A 25 3.06 4.49 -10.95
C ASP A 25 2.63 3.72 -9.70
N GLN A 26 2.93 2.42 -9.61
CA GLN A 26 2.58 1.57 -8.46
C GLN A 26 3.31 2.04 -7.20
N GLN A 27 4.57 2.46 -7.34
CA GLN A 27 5.34 3.04 -6.24
C GLN A 27 4.81 4.42 -5.82
N ARG A 28 4.28 5.22 -6.75
CA ARG A 28 3.63 6.51 -6.47
C ARG A 28 2.25 6.34 -5.83
N GLU A 29 1.48 5.33 -6.24
CA GLU A 29 0.21 4.98 -5.62
C GLU A 29 0.42 4.46 -4.19
N LEU A 30 1.45 3.63 -3.96
CA LEU A 30 1.82 3.19 -2.62
C LEU A 30 2.24 4.36 -1.72
N PHE A 31 2.95 5.36 -2.24
CA PHE A 31 3.30 6.55 -1.45
C PHE A 31 2.05 7.24 -0.86
N TRP A 32 1.05 7.52 -1.69
CA TRP A 32 -0.18 8.17 -1.23
C TRP A 32 -1.05 7.25 -0.37
N TYR A 33 -1.09 5.95 -0.68
CA TYR A 33 -1.75 4.94 0.14
C TYR A 33 -1.19 4.94 1.58
N TYR A 34 0.13 4.82 1.74
CA TYR A 34 0.77 4.87 3.04
C TYR A 34 0.58 6.23 3.73
N LYS A 35 0.76 7.34 3.01
CA LYS A 35 0.59 8.68 3.60
C LYS A 35 -0.84 8.88 4.14
N ALA A 36 -1.85 8.48 3.39
CA ALA A 36 -3.24 8.58 3.82
C ALA A 36 -3.52 7.68 5.03
N GLY A 37 -3.06 6.42 4.99
CA GLY A 37 -3.26 5.49 6.09
C GLY A 37 -2.57 5.92 7.39
N PHE A 38 -1.32 6.37 7.36
CA PHE A 38 -0.64 6.85 8.57
C PHE A 38 -1.31 8.09 9.15
N ASN A 39 -1.78 9.02 8.30
CA ASN A 39 -2.53 10.19 8.77
C ASN A 39 -3.86 9.79 9.41
N ALA A 40 -4.59 8.84 8.81
CA ALA A 40 -5.85 8.34 9.37
C ALA A 40 -5.63 7.61 10.70
N GLY A 41 -4.61 6.74 10.78
CA GLY A 41 -4.23 6.05 12.01
C GLY A 41 -3.91 7.02 13.14
N ARG A 42 -3.10 8.05 12.86
CA ARG A 42 -2.77 9.10 13.86
C ARG A 42 -3.99 9.85 14.37
N LEU A 43 -4.93 10.23 13.49
CA LEU A 43 -6.16 10.90 13.92
C LEU A 43 -7.03 9.98 14.81
N LEU A 44 -7.07 8.68 14.50
CA LEU A 44 -7.78 7.70 15.33
C LEU A 44 -7.10 7.51 16.69
N GLU A 45 -5.77 7.52 16.75
CA GLU A 45 -5.03 7.51 18.01
C GLU A 45 -5.30 8.78 18.84
N GLU A 46 -5.30 9.96 18.22
CA GLU A 46 -5.64 11.23 18.88
C GLU A 46 -7.07 11.21 19.46
N ASP A 47 -8.00 10.56 18.76
CA ASP A 47 -9.37 10.33 19.20
C ASP A 47 -9.52 9.17 20.22
N SER A 48 -8.43 8.52 20.61
CA SER A 48 -8.42 7.32 21.46
C SER A 48 -9.21 6.12 20.90
N LYS A 49 -9.38 6.04 19.58
CA LYS A 49 -10.03 4.94 18.86
C LYS A 49 -9.01 3.86 18.49
N TRP A 50 -8.45 3.22 19.51
CA TRP A 50 -7.27 2.35 19.40
C TRP A 50 -7.47 1.15 18.46
N GLU A 51 -8.61 0.47 18.54
CA GLU A 51 -8.93 -0.68 17.68
C GLU A 51 -9.04 -0.26 16.21
N SER A 52 -9.61 0.92 15.95
CA SER A 52 -9.73 1.46 14.60
C SER A 52 -8.37 1.86 14.04
N ALA A 53 -7.52 2.50 14.85
CA ALA A 53 -6.15 2.81 14.47
C ALA A 53 -5.35 1.53 14.16
N ALA A 54 -5.46 0.51 15.00
CA ALA A 54 -4.83 -0.79 14.79
C ALA A 54 -5.28 -1.44 13.46
N ALA A 55 -6.57 -1.40 13.14
CA ALA A 55 -7.08 -1.93 11.87
C ALA A 55 -6.53 -1.18 10.64
N ILE A 56 -6.24 0.11 10.75
CA ILE A 56 -5.56 0.86 9.67
C ILE A 56 -4.11 0.41 9.52
N TYR A 57 -3.35 0.33 10.62
CA TYR A 57 -1.95 -0.08 10.55
C TYR A 57 -1.77 -1.54 10.09
N ASP A 58 -2.71 -2.42 10.43
CA ASP A 58 -2.73 -3.81 9.95
C ASP A 58 -2.86 -3.88 8.41
N LYS A 59 -3.77 -3.09 7.84
CA LYS A 59 -3.92 -2.96 6.37
C LYS A 59 -2.67 -2.38 5.70
N LEU A 60 -1.98 -1.46 6.35
CA LEU A 60 -0.74 -0.91 5.84
C LEU A 60 0.41 -1.93 5.91
N ALA A 61 0.50 -2.69 7.00
CA ALA A 61 1.50 -3.75 7.17
C ALA A 61 1.32 -4.87 6.12
N ALA A 62 0.08 -5.22 5.78
CA ALA A 62 -0.21 -6.24 4.78
C ALA A 62 0.09 -5.82 3.33
N ALA A 63 0.24 -4.51 3.05
CA ALA A 63 0.41 -4.00 1.68
C ALA A 63 1.82 -4.19 1.10
N GLY A 64 2.81 -4.57 1.93
CA GLY A 64 4.20 -4.80 1.50
C GLY A 64 4.96 -3.54 1.06
N GLY A 65 6.27 -3.65 0.84
CA GLY A 65 7.14 -2.52 0.49
C GLY A 65 7.69 -1.77 1.71
N SER A 66 8.52 -0.74 1.48
CA SER A 66 9.39 -0.15 2.51
C SER A 66 8.67 0.40 3.76
N ARG A 67 7.41 0.83 3.62
CA ARG A 67 6.62 1.40 4.73
C ARG A 67 5.68 0.41 5.42
N SER A 68 5.62 -0.84 4.94
CA SER A 68 4.86 -1.90 5.60
C SER A 68 5.45 -2.24 6.97
N GLU A 69 6.78 -2.31 7.06
CA GLU A 69 7.48 -2.59 8.33
C GLU A 69 7.32 -1.45 9.34
N GLU A 70 7.29 -0.19 8.88
CA GLU A 70 6.97 0.98 9.72
C GLU A 70 5.56 0.84 10.33
N ALA A 71 4.58 0.45 9.50
CA ALA A 71 3.21 0.25 9.97
C ALA A 71 3.09 -0.94 10.94
N LYS A 72 3.80 -2.04 10.66
CA LYS A 72 3.85 -3.22 11.53
C LYS A 72 4.47 -2.88 12.89
N ALA A 73 5.54 -2.09 12.90
CA ALA A 73 6.16 -1.62 14.14
C ALA A 73 5.17 -0.77 14.96
N ARG A 74 4.49 0.20 14.34
CA ARG A 74 3.49 1.02 15.06
C ARG A 74 2.32 0.19 15.56
N LEU A 75 1.81 -0.74 14.75
CA LEU A 75 0.74 -1.66 15.13
C LEU A 75 1.10 -2.45 16.39
N ASN A 76 2.32 -2.99 16.46
CA ASN A 76 2.79 -3.75 17.60
C ASN A 76 2.90 -2.89 18.86
N SER A 77 3.45 -1.68 18.75
CA SER A 77 3.48 -0.72 19.86
C SER A 77 2.09 -0.38 20.36
N LEU A 78 1.16 -0.06 19.45
CA LEU A 78 -0.21 0.30 19.80
C LEU A 78 -0.95 -0.85 20.50
N ARG A 79 -0.77 -2.09 20.02
CA ARG A 79 -1.34 -3.29 20.66
C ARG A 79 -0.81 -3.49 22.08
N LEU A 80 0.48 -3.24 22.30
CA LEU A 80 1.09 -3.33 23.62
C LEU A 80 0.61 -2.21 24.56
N GLU A 81 0.60 -0.96 24.07
CA GLU A 81 0.21 0.24 24.82
C GLU A 81 -1.25 0.18 25.28
N HIS A 82 -2.13 -0.39 24.46
CA HIS A 82 -3.58 -0.40 24.69
C HIS A 82 -4.18 -1.80 24.88
N PHE A 83 -3.34 -2.83 25.07
CA PHE A 83 -3.74 -4.22 25.32
C PHE A 83 -4.71 -4.81 24.27
N LEU A 84 -4.48 -4.51 22.98
CA LEU A 84 -5.34 -4.93 21.86
C LEU A 84 -4.97 -6.33 21.32
N TRP A 85 -5.19 -7.36 22.13
CA TRP A 85 -4.93 -8.75 21.75
C TRP A 85 -6.15 -9.37 21.06
N THR A 86 -5.93 -10.10 19.98
CA THR A 86 -6.94 -10.95 19.34
C THR A 86 -6.70 -12.37 19.83
N ASP A 87 -7.74 -13.04 20.32
CA ASP A 87 -7.72 -14.46 20.71
C ASP A 87 -7.48 -15.38 19.50
#